data_AF-A0A5D2F6Z1-F1
#
_entry.id   AF-A0A5D2F6Z1-F1
#
_cell.length_a   1.000
_cell.length_b   1.000
_cell.length_c   1.000
_cell.angle_alpha   90.00
_cell.angle_beta   90.00
_cell.angle_gamma   90.00
#
_symmetry.space_group_name_H-M   'P 1'
#
loop_
_entity.id
_entity.type
_entity.pdbx_description
1 polymer ?
#
loop_
_entity_poly.entity_id
_entity_poly.type
_entity_poly.pdbx_seq_one_letter_code
_entity_poly.pdbx_strand_id
1 'polypeptide(L)'
;MALPATMKVLGLVLGIFLIILIGILSKITVEMLIRFAVSCKARSYEEVMQIAIGRTVRVLSEICIIVNNTGVLIVYLIIMCDVMSGSVRHIGVLDQWLGHGYWDHRKLLVLVVMVVFLAPLCVLDRIDSLSMTSAASIALAVVFVVVCFAVAFIKLIEGKIEAPRMSPDFGSKMAILDLLIVIPIMTNAYVCHFNVQPIYNELEGRSPQKMNQVGRITTALCVVVYA
;
A
#
# COMPACT_ATOMS: atom_id res chain seq x y z
N MET A 1 -4.82 0.87 6.91
CA MET A 1 -6.25 0.67 7.25
C MET A 1 -6.61 -0.81 7.44
N ALA A 2 -6.16 -1.72 6.58
CA ALA A 2 -6.45 -3.16 6.75
C ALA A 2 -5.56 -3.87 7.79
N LEU A 3 -4.34 -3.38 8.03
CA LEU A 3 -3.36 -4.02 8.93
C LEU A 3 -3.85 -4.16 10.39
N PRO A 4 -4.50 -3.18 11.04
CA PRO A 4 -5.04 -3.40 12.38
C PRO A 4 -6.08 -4.53 12.45
N ALA A 5 -6.87 -4.71 11.38
CA ALA A 5 -7.84 -5.80 11.29
C ALA A 5 -7.14 -7.16 11.12
N THR A 6 -6.04 -7.23 10.35
CA THR A 6 -5.24 -8.45 10.22
C THR A 6 -4.55 -8.82 11.53
N MET A 7 -4.02 -7.84 12.26
CA MET A 7 -3.42 -8.02 13.58
C MET A 7 -4.44 -8.51 14.62
N LYS A 8 -5.72 -8.11 14.51
CA LYS A 8 -6.79 -8.61 15.38
C LYS A 8 -7.08 -10.11 15.18
N VAL A 9 -6.90 -10.61 13.96
CA VAL A 9 -7.10 -12.03 13.60
C VAL A 9 -5.87 -12.87 13.95
N LEU A 10 -4.68 -12.42 13.53
CA LEU A 10 -3.42 -13.13 13.75
C LEU A 10 -2.92 -13.05 15.20
N GLY A 11 -3.32 -12.02 15.94
CA GLY A 11 -2.66 -11.64 17.17
C GLY A 11 -1.32 -10.93 16.93
N LEU A 12 -0.86 -10.22 17.96
CA LEU A 12 0.28 -9.31 17.87
C LEU A 12 1.59 -10.04 17.49
N VAL A 13 1.88 -11.17 18.13
CA VAL A 13 3.17 -11.88 17.96
C VAL A 13 3.30 -12.44 16.55
N LEU A 14 2.28 -13.19 16.08
CA LEU A 14 2.30 -13.77 14.74
C LEU A 14 2.21 -12.69 13.66
N GLY A 15 1.45 -11.62 13.92
CA GLY A 15 1.36 -10.46 13.04
C GLY A 15 2.71 -9.80 12.79
N ILE A 16 3.44 -9.42 13.86
CA ILE A 16 4.78 -8.82 13.74
C ILE A 16 5.75 -9.77 13.03
N PHE A 17 5.73 -11.05 13.38
CA PHE A 17 6.56 -12.06 12.71
C PHE A 17 6.31 -12.10 11.20
N LEU A 18 5.04 -12.10 10.77
CA LEU A 18 4.67 -12.12 9.35
C LEU A 18 5.04 -10.83 8.63
N ILE A 19 4.93 -9.66 9.27
CA ILE A 19 5.38 -8.37 8.72
C ILE A 19 6.87 -8.43 8.40
N ILE A 20 7.68 -8.89 9.36
CA ILE A 20 9.13 -9.02 9.19
C ILE A 20 9.45 -10.05 8.11
N LEU A 21 8.81 -11.21 8.13
CA LEU A 21 9.04 -12.29 7.17
C LEU A 21 8.73 -11.86 5.73
N ILE A 22 7.55 -11.27 5.49
CA ILE A 22 7.14 -10.81 4.16
C ILE A 22 8.02 -9.64 3.71
N GLY A 23 8.43 -8.76 4.62
CA GLY A 23 9.39 -7.69 4.33
C GLY A 23 10.74 -8.23 3.86
N ILE A 24 11.29 -9.25 4.53
CA ILE A 24 12.53 -9.92 4.12
C ILE A 24 12.38 -10.59 2.75
N LEU A 25 11.28 -11.33 2.54
CA LEU A 25 10.99 -11.99 1.27
C LEU A 25 10.89 -10.97 0.13
N SER A 26 10.13 -9.89 0.32
CA SER A 26 9.99 -8.81 -0.65
C SER A 26 11.33 -8.18 -1.00
N LYS A 27 12.18 -7.89 0.00
CA LYS A 27 13.54 -7.37 -0.24
C LYS A 27 14.36 -8.31 -1.11
N ILE A 28 14.36 -9.60 -0.79
CA ILE A 28 15.12 -10.62 -1.55
C ILE A 28 14.60 -10.67 -3.00
N THR A 29 13.28 -10.68 -3.20
CA THR A 29 12.68 -10.70 -4.53
C THR A 29 13.05 -9.46 -5.34
N VAL A 30 13.00 -8.27 -4.75
CA VAL A 30 13.41 -7.02 -5.40
C VAL A 30 14.88 -7.05 -5.80
N GLU A 31 15.77 -7.53 -4.93
CA GLU A 31 17.19 -7.65 -5.23
C GLU A 31 17.46 -8.62 -6.39
N MET A 32 16.80 -9.79 -6.38
CA MET A 32 16.89 -10.75 -7.49
C MET A 32 16.37 -10.14 -8.80
N LEU A 33 15.26 -9.43 -8.75
CA LEU A 33 14.63 -8.79 -9.89
C LEU A 33 15.54 -7.73 -10.53
N ILE A 34 16.18 -6.88 -9.73
CA ILE A 34 17.12 -5.87 -10.21
C ILE A 34 18.36 -6.52 -10.83
N ARG A 35 18.94 -7.54 -10.18
CA ARG A 35 20.10 -8.26 -10.72
C ARG A 35 19.79 -8.87 -12.08
N PHE A 36 18.62 -9.46 -12.24
CA PHE A 36 18.16 -10.02 -13.50
C PHE A 36 17.88 -8.93 -14.55
N ALA A 37 17.17 -7.86 -14.19
CA ALA A 37 16.88 -6.74 -15.09
C ALA A 37 18.15 -6.12 -15.67
N VAL A 38 19.18 -5.95 -14.85
CA VAL A 38 20.49 -5.41 -15.26
C VAL A 38 21.23 -6.38 -16.19
N SER A 39 21.18 -7.68 -15.88
CA SER A 39 21.83 -8.72 -16.70
C SER A 39 21.19 -8.83 -18.09
N CYS A 40 19.86 -8.70 -18.14
CA CYS A 40 19.07 -8.76 -19.38
C CYS A 40 18.95 -7.42 -20.11
N LYS A 41 19.47 -6.32 -19.55
CA LYS A 41 19.29 -4.94 -20.03
C LYS A 41 17.81 -4.55 -20.25
N ALA A 42 16.91 -5.18 -19.51
CA ALA A 42 15.48 -4.94 -19.59
C ALA A 42 15.11 -3.65 -18.85
N ARG A 43 14.20 -2.86 -19.43
CA ARG A 43 13.77 -1.57 -18.87
C ARG A 43 12.46 -1.68 -18.10
N SER A 44 11.71 -2.74 -18.29
CA SER A 44 10.42 -2.94 -17.62
C SER A 44 10.24 -4.35 -17.07
N TYR A 45 9.25 -4.50 -16.19
CA TYR A 45 8.95 -5.79 -15.55
C TYR A 45 8.50 -6.82 -16.60
N GLU A 46 7.67 -6.40 -17.55
CA GLU A 46 7.16 -7.25 -18.62
C GLU A 46 8.26 -7.70 -19.60
N GLU A 47 9.27 -6.85 -19.87
CA GLU A 47 10.45 -7.25 -20.64
C GLU A 47 11.29 -8.29 -19.89
N VAL A 48 11.49 -8.12 -18.58
CA VAL A 48 12.16 -9.10 -17.72
C VAL A 48 11.44 -10.46 -17.79
N MET A 49 10.11 -10.45 -17.68
CA MET A 49 9.29 -11.67 -17.79
C MET A 49 9.38 -12.30 -19.18
N GLN A 50 9.41 -11.48 -20.25
CA GLN A 50 9.55 -11.97 -21.61
C GLN A 50 10.87 -12.70 -21.83
N ILE A 51 11.97 -12.14 -21.35
CA ILE A 51 13.31 -12.72 -21.54
C ILE A 51 13.47 -13.99 -20.69
N ALA A 52 12.90 -14.02 -19.49
CA ALA A 52 13.01 -15.15 -18.58
C ALA A 52 12.17 -16.37 -19.00
N ILE A 53 10.90 -16.16 -19.38
CA ILE A 53 9.92 -17.26 -19.54
C ILE A 53 9.26 -17.24 -20.92
N GLY A 54 9.20 -16.09 -21.60
CA GLY A 54 8.67 -15.96 -22.94
C GLY A 54 7.44 -15.05 -23.06
N ARG A 55 6.91 -14.94 -24.28
CA ARG A 55 5.87 -13.97 -24.64
C ARG A 55 4.54 -14.19 -23.90
N THR A 56 4.17 -15.44 -23.60
CA THR A 56 2.92 -15.75 -22.90
C THR A 56 2.89 -15.14 -21.50
N VAL A 57 3.99 -15.26 -20.75
CA VAL A 57 4.07 -14.71 -19.38
C VAL A 57 4.18 -13.20 -19.40
N ARG A 58 4.83 -12.61 -20.41
CA ARG A 58 4.80 -11.16 -20.62
C ARG A 58 3.36 -10.64 -20.66
N VAL A 59 2.55 -11.16 -21.58
CA VAL A 59 1.16 -10.70 -21.75
C VAL A 59 0.33 -10.95 -20.50
N LEU A 60 0.51 -12.12 -19.86
CA LEU A 60 -0.17 -12.42 -18.60
C LEU A 60 0.21 -11.43 -17.49
N SER A 61 1.49 -11.11 -17.34
CA SER A 61 1.98 -10.15 -16.34
C SER A 61 1.48 -8.73 -16.61
N GLU A 62 1.45 -8.29 -17.87
CA GLU A 62 0.87 -6.99 -18.27
C GLU A 62 -0.61 -6.91 -17.86
N ILE A 63 -1.41 -7.94 -18.18
CA ILE A 63 -2.83 -8.01 -17.80
C ILE A 63 -2.99 -7.98 -16.28
N CYS A 64 -2.21 -8.79 -15.53
CA CYS A 64 -2.26 -8.81 -14.08
C CYS A 64 -1.92 -7.46 -13.45
N ILE A 65 -0.90 -6.76 -13.97
CA ILE A 65 -0.53 -5.42 -13.49
C ILE A 65 -1.66 -4.42 -13.76
N ILE A 66 -2.26 -4.45 -14.95
CA ILE A 66 -3.39 -3.57 -15.30
C ILE A 66 -4.59 -3.81 -14.37
N VAL A 67 -4.98 -5.06 -14.15
CA VAL A 67 -6.10 -5.43 -13.26
C VAL A 67 -5.79 -5.00 -11.82
N ASN A 68 -4.57 -5.27 -11.34
CA ASN A 68 -4.15 -4.88 -9.99
C ASN A 68 -4.19 -3.36 -9.80
N ASN A 69 -3.60 -2.59 -10.71
CA ASN A 69 -3.56 -1.13 -10.61
C ASN A 69 -4.96 -0.51 -10.72
N THR A 70 -5.82 -1.07 -11.57
CA THR A 70 -7.24 -0.66 -11.67
C THR A 70 -7.98 -0.92 -10.35
N GLY A 71 -7.79 -2.10 -9.76
CA GLY A 71 -8.40 -2.46 -8.48
C GLY A 71 -7.95 -1.55 -7.34
N VAL A 72 -6.64 -1.32 -7.21
CA VAL A 72 -6.08 -0.42 -6.21
C VAL A 72 -6.60 1.01 -6.38
N LEU A 73 -6.70 1.49 -7.62
CA LEU A 73 -7.26 2.80 -7.92
C LEU A 73 -8.73 2.93 -7.47
N ILE A 74 -9.56 1.92 -7.76
CA ILE A 74 -10.96 1.88 -7.32
C ILE A 74 -11.05 1.92 -5.79
N VAL A 75 -10.23 1.13 -5.09
CA VAL A 75 -10.19 1.10 -3.62
C VAL A 75 -9.80 2.48 -3.07
N TYR A 76 -8.80 3.15 -3.64
CA TYR A 76 -8.43 4.50 -3.20
C TYR A 76 -9.55 5.51 -3.38
N LEU A 77 -10.28 5.44 -4.50
CA LEU A 77 -11.44 6.32 -4.73
C LEU A 77 -12.55 6.09 -3.71
N ILE A 78 -12.84 4.83 -3.40
CA ILE A 78 -13.84 4.48 -2.38
C ILE A 78 -13.43 5.03 -1.01
N ILE A 79 -12.17 4.82 -0.60
CA ILE A 79 -11.64 5.31 0.68
C ILE A 79 -11.74 6.84 0.75
N MET A 80 -11.31 7.55 -0.31
CA MET A 80 -11.40 9.01 -0.37
C MET A 80 -12.86 9.47 -0.22
N CYS A 81 -13.80 8.80 -0.89
CA CYS A 81 -15.21 9.14 -0.79
C CYS A 81 -15.81 8.88 0.59
N ASP A 82 -15.45 7.77 1.22
CA ASP A 82 -15.91 7.44 2.58
C ASP A 82 -15.36 8.41 3.64
N VAL A 83 -14.15 8.95 3.44
CA VAL A 83 -13.57 9.99 4.30
C VAL A 83 -14.25 11.35 4.07
N MET A 84 -14.53 11.71 2.82
CA MET A 84 -15.11 13.02 2.50
C MET A 84 -16.61 13.10 2.82
N SER A 85 -17.40 12.10 2.42
CA SER A 85 -18.87 12.05 2.62
C SER A 85 -19.25 11.60 4.03
N GLY A 86 -18.38 10.82 4.69
CA GLY A 86 -18.72 10.19 5.96
C GLY A 86 -19.49 8.88 5.79
N SER A 87 -19.77 8.24 6.92
CA SER A 87 -20.56 7.01 7.00
C SER A 87 -21.50 7.08 8.20
N VAL A 88 -22.36 6.07 8.37
CA VAL A 88 -23.32 5.98 9.48
C VAL A 88 -22.65 6.10 10.87
N ARG A 89 -21.35 5.84 10.95
CA ARG A 89 -20.55 5.87 12.19
C ARG A 89 -19.67 7.10 12.37
N HIS A 90 -19.51 7.93 11.34
CA HIS A 90 -18.62 9.09 11.38
C HIS A 90 -19.09 10.19 10.43
N ILE A 91 -19.08 11.42 10.92
CA ILE A 91 -19.38 12.61 10.13
C ILE A 91 -18.28 12.79 9.08
N GLY A 92 -18.66 13.06 7.83
CA GLY A 92 -17.73 13.30 6.74
C GLY A 92 -17.01 14.64 6.89
N VAL A 93 -15.81 14.75 6.32
CA VAL A 93 -15.05 16.02 6.33
C VAL A 93 -15.85 17.15 5.68
N LEU A 94 -16.58 16.87 4.59
CA LEU A 94 -17.39 17.89 3.92
C LEU A 94 -18.60 18.29 4.75
N ASP A 95 -19.22 17.33 5.44
CA ASP A 95 -20.37 17.60 6.31
C ASP A 95 -19.96 18.46 7.52
N GLN A 96 -18.76 18.22 8.07
CA GLN A 96 -18.19 19.02 9.16
C GLN A 96 -17.81 20.44 8.73
N TRP A 97 -17.42 20.66 7.47
CA TRP A 97 -16.91 21.96 6.99
C TRP A 97 -17.95 22.81 6.23
N LEU A 98 -18.82 22.18 5.44
CA LEU A 98 -19.81 22.84 4.57
C LEU A 98 -21.25 22.71 5.08
N GLY A 99 -21.48 21.91 6.15
CA GLY A 99 -22.79 21.61 6.69
C GLY A 99 -23.59 20.60 5.86
N HIS A 100 -24.74 20.17 6.38
CA HIS A 100 -25.63 19.21 5.72
C HIS A 100 -26.16 19.77 4.38
N GLY A 101 -25.66 19.23 3.27
CA GLY A 101 -26.05 19.64 1.91
C GLY A 101 -25.96 18.51 0.89
N TYR A 102 -26.25 18.81 -0.38
CA TYR A 102 -26.22 17.85 -1.51
C TYR A 102 -24.85 17.18 -1.78
N TRP A 103 -23.80 17.59 -1.05
CA TRP A 103 -22.44 17.04 -1.12
C TRP A 103 -22.32 15.61 -0.56
N ASP A 104 -23.36 15.10 0.11
CA ASP A 104 -23.43 13.72 0.62
C ASP A 104 -23.67 12.67 -0.50
N HIS A 105 -23.92 13.11 -1.73
CA HIS A 105 -24.07 12.21 -2.87
C HIS A 105 -22.72 11.65 -3.32
N ARG A 106 -22.38 10.45 -2.80
CA ARG A 106 -21.19 9.66 -3.15
C ARG A 106 -20.82 9.70 -4.64
N LYS A 107 -21.80 9.60 -5.54
CA LYS A 107 -21.57 9.60 -7.00
C LYS A 107 -21.04 10.94 -7.52
N LEU A 108 -21.58 12.06 -7.02
CA LEU A 108 -21.14 13.41 -7.39
C LEU A 108 -19.71 13.65 -6.89
N LEU A 109 -19.42 13.19 -5.69
CA LEU A 109 -18.11 13.35 -5.07
C LEU A 109 -17.02 12.53 -5.78
N VAL A 110 -17.32 11.27 -6.15
CA VAL A 110 -16.44 10.47 -7.02
C VAL A 110 -16.15 11.20 -8.33
N LEU A 111 -17.19 11.76 -8.97
CA LEU A 111 -17.05 12.46 -10.25
C LEU A 111 -16.17 13.71 -10.12
N VAL A 112 -16.38 14.50 -9.07
CA VAL A 112 -15.56 15.70 -8.81
C VAL A 112 -14.11 15.32 -8.53
N VAL A 113 -13.87 14.32 -7.67
CA VAL A 113 -12.50 13.85 -7.38
C VAL A 113 -11.81 13.34 -8.64
N MET A 114 -12.53 12.58 -9.47
CA MET A 114 -12.05 12.09 -10.76
C MET A 114 -11.62 13.22 -11.70
N VAL A 115 -12.49 14.21 -11.91
CA VAL A 115 -12.24 15.26 -12.91
C VAL A 115 -11.24 16.29 -12.41
N VAL A 116 -11.30 16.66 -11.14
CA VAL A 116 -10.49 17.77 -10.59
C VAL A 116 -9.11 17.32 -10.14
N PHE A 117 -8.96 16.11 -9.62
CA PHE A 117 -7.67 15.62 -9.10
C PHE A 117 -7.08 14.53 -9.98
N LEU A 118 -7.86 13.48 -10.26
CA LEU A 118 -7.28 12.29 -10.90
C LEU A 118 -6.95 12.51 -12.38
N ALA A 119 -7.86 13.12 -13.15
CA ALA A 119 -7.66 13.40 -14.57
C ALA A 119 -6.41 14.27 -14.85
N PRO A 120 -6.17 15.41 -14.16
CA PRO A 120 -4.95 16.18 -14.41
C PRO A 120 -3.67 15.45 -13.97
N LEU A 121 -3.73 14.64 -12.90
CA LEU A 121 -2.58 13.81 -12.48
C LEU A 121 -2.25 12.73 -13.53
N CYS A 122 -3.25 12.17 -14.23
CA CYS A 122 -3.06 11.20 -15.31
C CYS A 122 -2.48 11.81 -16.60
N VAL A 123 -2.57 13.13 -16.79
CA VAL A 123 -2.03 13.84 -17.97
C VAL A 123 -0.54 14.22 -17.78
N LEU A 124 0.02 13.99 -16.59
CA LEU A 124 1.44 14.26 -16.34
C LEU A 124 2.32 13.18 -16.97
N ASP A 125 3.05 13.55 -18.02
CA ASP A 125 3.95 12.66 -18.77
C ASP A 125 5.23 12.25 -18.00
N ARG A 126 5.51 12.83 -16.82
CA ARG A 126 6.74 12.56 -16.05
C ARG A 126 6.46 12.22 -14.59
N ILE A 127 6.94 11.04 -14.17
CA ILE A 127 6.89 10.54 -12.79
C ILE A 127 7.66 11.49 -11.83
N ASP A 128 8.70 12.16 -12.30
CA ASP A 128 9.47 13.14 -11.50
C ASP A 128 8.64 14.34 -11.02
N SER A 129 7.61 14.76 -11.78
CA SER A 129 6.71 15.86 -11.37
C SER A 129 5.91 15.47 -10.12
N LEU A 130 5.71 14.15 -9.91
CA LEU A 130 5.04 13.59 -8.74
C LEU A 130 5.98 13.35 -7.56
N SER A 131 7.29 13.62 -7.68
CA SER A 131 8.25 13.41 -6.59
C SER A 131 7.89 14.26 -5.36
N MET A 132 7.55 15.53 -5.55
CA MET A 132 7.13 16.45 -4.49
C MET A 132 5.79 16.04 -3.88
N THR A 133 4.82 15.61 -4.69
CA THR A 133 3.52 15.12 -4.20
C THR A 133 3.66 13.79 -3.45
N SER A 134 4.58 12.92 -3.88
CA SER A 134 4.88 11.66 -3.21
C SER A 134 5.57 11.89 -1.87
N ALA A 135 6.53 12.82 -1.82
CA ALA A 135 7.18 13.23 -0.58
C ALA A 135 6.18 13.83 0.43
N ALA A 136 5.29 14.72 -0.05
CA ALA A 136 4.20 15.26 0.76
C ALA A 136 3.26 14.15 1.28
N SER A 137 2.93 13.17 0.44
CA SER A 137 2.09 12.03 0.82
C SER A 137 2.72 11.17 1.91
N ILE A 138 4.04 10.91 1.83
CA ILE A 138 4.79 10.20 2.87
C ILE A 138 4.80 11.00 4.18
N ALA A 139 5.04 12.31 4.11
CA ALA A 139 5.01 13.17 5.29
C ALA A 139 3.64 13.14 5.99
N LEU A 140 2.55 13.24 5.22
CA LEU A 140 1.18 13.12 5.75
C LEU A 140 0.91 11.74 6.35
N ALA A 141 1.41 10.65 5.74
CA ALA A 141 1.29 9.31 6.29
C ALA A 141 2.02 9.17 7.65
N VAL A 142 3.21 9.76 7.78
CA VAL A 142 3.96 9.79 9.05
C VAL A 142 3.20 10.59 10.10
N VAL A 143 2.65 11.76 9.75
CA VAL A 143 1.81 12.55 10.66
C VAL A 143 0.60 11.74 11.13
N PHE A 144 -0.08 11.05 10.22
CA PHE A 144 -1.19 10.17 10.55
C PHE A 144 -0.80 9.07 11.55
N VAL A 145 0.33 8.39 11.33
CA VAL A 145 0.86 7.37 12.24
C VAL A 145 1.16 7.95 13.63
N VAL A 146 1.80 9.12 13.70
CA VAL A 146 2.10 9.80 14.96
C VAL A 146 0.82 10.16 15.72
N VAL A 147 -0.19 10.69 15.02
CA VAL A 147 -1.50 11.01 15.63
C VAL A 147 -2.18 9.74 16.13
N CYS A 148 -2.19 8.64 15.36
CA CYS A 148 -2.74 7.36 15.80
C CYS A 148 -2.02 6.85 17.05
N PHE A 149 -0.69 6.92 17.10
CA PHE A 149 0.09 6.51 18.25
C PHE A 149 -0.22 7.36 19.49
N ALA A 150 -0.31 8.68 19.34
CA ALA A 150 -0.66 9.59 20.43
C ALA A 150 -2.06 9.29 21.00
N VAL A 151 -3.06 9.11 20.12
CA VAL A 151 -4.43 8.77 20.54
C VAL A 151 -4.46 7.40 21.23
N ALA A 152 -3.77 6.40 20.69
CA ALA A 152 -3.67 5.07 21.30
C ALA A 152 -3.01 5.14 22.69
N PHE A 153 -1.95 5.92 22.84
CA PHE A 153 -1.25 6.11 24.12
C PHE A 153 -2.15 6.79 25.17
N ILE A 154 -2.87 7.85 24.79
CA ILE A 154 -3.84 8.51 25.68
C ILE A 154 -4.91 7.51 26.12
N LYS A 155 -5.48 6.75 25.18
CA LYS A 155 -6.52 5.75 25.45
C LYS A 155 -6.02 4.60 26.34
N LEU A 156 -4.73 4.24 26.22
CA LEU A 156 -4.09 3.24 27.07
C LEU A 156 -3.99 3.73 28.52
N ILE A 157 -3.58 4.98 28.72
CA ILE A 157 -3.51 5.60 30.06
C ILE A 157 -4.90 5.75 30.67
N GLU A 158 -5.91 6.10 29.86
CA GLU A 158 -7.32 6.16 30.29
C GLU A 158 -7.90 4.78 30.68
N GLY A 159 -7.18 3.67 30.47
CA GLY A 159 -7.65 2.33 30.77
C GLY A 159 -8.81 1.84 29.90
N LYS A 160 -9.05 2.50 28.76
CA LYS A 160 -10.18 2.21 27.84
C LYS A 160 -9.84 1.18 26.76
N ILE A 161 -8.63 0.62 26.78
CA ILE A 161 -8.17 -0.35 25.77
C ILE A 161 -8.06 -1.73 26.42
N GLU A 162 -8.82 -2.70 25.89
CA GLU A 162 -8.63 -4.11 26.20
C GLU A 162 -7.27 -4.58 25.69
N ALA A 163 -6.57 -5.42 26.48
CA ALA A 163 -5.26 -5.93 26.10
C ALA A 163 -5.31 -6.59 24.70
N PRO A 164 -4.37 -6.27 23.79
CA PRO A 164 -4.35 -6.84 22.46
C PRO A 164 -4.18 -8.36 22.54
N ARG A 165 -4.88 -9.09 21.66
CA ARG A 165 -4.74 -10.55 21.57
C ARG A 165 -3.29 -10.90 21.20
N MET A 166 -2.63 -11.65 22.08
CA MET A 166 -1.21 -12.02 21.91
C MET A 166 -1.03 -13.20 20.96
N SER A 167 -1.96 -14.16 20.96
CA SER A 167 -1.93 -15.37 20.14
C SER A 167 -3.15 -15.51 19.23
N PRO A 168 -2.99 -16.13 18.04
CA PRO A 168 -4.11 -16.50 17.18
C PRO A 168 -4.97 -17.59 17.85
N ASP A 169 -6.29 -17.51 17.64
CA ASP A 169 -7.21 -18.59 18.04
C ASP A 169 -7.31 -19.61 16.90
N PHE A 170 -6.51 -20.68 16.95
CA PHE A 170 -6.51 -21.74 15.94
C PHE A 170 -7.61 -22.80 16.15
N GLY A 171 -8.50 -22.64 17.13
CA GLY A 171 -9.46 -23.69 17.52
C GLY A 171 -10.65 -23.86 16.57
N SER A 172 -10.89 -22.93 15.65
CA SER A 172 -12.12 -22.82 14.86
C SER A 172 -11.86 -22.92 13.36
N LYS A 173 -12.74 -23.61 12.61
CA LYS A 173 -12.71 -23.63 11.14
C LYS A 173 -12.80 -22.23 10.52
N MET A 174 -13.47 -21.29 11.21
CA MET A 174 -13.55 -19.89 10.78
C MET A 174 -12.19 -19.19 10.86
N ALA A 175 -11.35 -19.55 11.83
CA ALA A 175 -10.02 -18.94 11.98
C ALA A 175 -9.07 -19.28 10.83
N ILE A 176 -9.19 -20.48 10.26
CA ILE A 176 -8.43 -20.88 9.06
C ILE A 176 -8.85 -20.05 7.85
N LEU A 177 -10.15 -19.78 7.70
CA LEU A 177 -10.67 -18.93 6.63
C LEU A 177 -10.21 -17.48 6.80
N ASP A 178 -10.21 -16.97 8.04
CA ASP A 178 -9.71 -15.63 8.32
C ASP A 178 -8.20 -15.51 8.00
N LEU A 179 -7.41 -16.56 8.28
CA LEU A 179 -5.99 -16.61 7.92
C LEU A 179 -5.77 -16.50 6.40
N LEU A 180 -6.62 -17.15 5.60
CA LEU A 180 -6.56 -17.08 4.13
C LEU A 180 -6.88 -15.68 3.60
N ILE A 181 -7.65 -14.87 4.33
CA ILE A 181 -7.92 -13.46 3.98
C ILE A 181 -6.72 -12.58 4.37
N VAL A 182 -6.05 -12.89 5.48
CA VAL A 182 -4.95 -12.08 5.99
C VAL A 182 -3.70 -12.17 5.11
N ILE A 183 -3.32 -13.37 4.65
CA ILE A 183 -2.13 -13.59 3.82
C ILE A 183 -2.07 -12.67 2.58
N PRO A 184 -3.11 -12.59 1.73
CA PRO A 184 -3.09 -11.71 0.56
C PRO A 184 -3.08 -10.24 0.95
N ILE A 185 -3.72 -9.83 2.05
CA ILE A 185 -3.66 -8.43 2.53
C ILE A 185 -2.21 -8.07 2.90
N MET A 186 -1.55 -8.91 3.67
CA MET A 186 -0.17 -8.69 4.12
C MET A 186 0.81 -8.73 2.94
N THR A 187 0.63 -9.67 2.01
CA THR A 187 1.46 -9.76 0.81
C THR A 187 1.26 -8.55 -0.09
N ASN A 188 0.01 -8.12 -0.31
CA ASN A 188 -0.32 -6.94 -1.11
C ASN A 188 0.26 -5.65 -0.53
N ALA A 189 0.39 -5.54 0.79
CA ALA A 189 1.02 -4.39 1.45
C ALA A 189 2.51 -4.21 1.11
N TYR A 190 3.18 -5.26 0.61
CA TYR A 190 4.58 -5.27 0.17
C TYR A 190 4.72 -5.41 -1.36
N VAL A 191 3.63 -5.26 -2.12
CA VAL A 191 3.70 -5.29 -3.58
C VAL A 191 4.31 -3.99 -4.09
N CYS A 192 5.55 -4.10 -4.57
CA CYS A 192 6.25 -3.01 -5.26
C CYS A 192 6.97 -3.49 -6.53
N HIS A 193 7.07 -4.80 -6.74
CA HIS A 193 7.97 -5.47 -7.69
C HIS A 193 7.88 -4.96 -9.12
N PHE A 194 6.69 -4.70 -9.66
CA PHE A 194 6.54 -4.23 -11.04
C PHE A 194 6.86 -2.73 -11.22
N ASN A 195 6.90 -1.94 -10.14
CA ASN A 195 7.28 -0.53 -10.14
C ASN A 195 8.79 -0.32 -9.93
N VAL A 196 9.52 -1.37 -9.52
CA VAL A 196 10.96 -1.31 -9.21
C VAL A 196 11.78 -0.91 -10.45
N GLN A 197 11.48 -1.46 -11.63
CA GLN A 197 12.24 -1.18 -12.86
C GLN A 197 12.06 0.27 -13.35
N PRO A 198 10.83 0.81 -13.45
CA PRO A 198 10.65 2.25 -13.71
C PRO A 198 11.42 3.13 -12.72
N ILE A 199 11.35 2.86 -11.42
CA ILE A 199 12.08 3.63 -10.39
C ILE A 199 13.60 3.52 -10.59
N TYR A 200 14.10 2.34 -10.93
CA TYR A 200 15.52 2.12 -11.21
C TYR A 200 16.01 2.90 -12.43
N ASN A 201 15.17 3.06 -13.45
CA ASN A 201 15.52 3.79 -14.67
C ASN A 201 15.60 5.30 -14.46
N GLU A 202 14.78 5.85 -13.56
CA GLU A 202 14.76 7.28 -13.20
C GLU A 202 15.85 7.64 -12.15
N LEU A 203 16.52 6.65 -11.56
CA LEU A 203 17.50 6.88 -10.50
C LEU A 203 18.78 7.58 -11.01
N GLU A 204 19.11 8.73 -10.41
CA GLU A 204 20.30 9.50 -10.76
C GLU A 204 21.60 8.69 -10.49
N GLY A 205 22.39 8.48 -11.54
CA GLY A 205 23.58 7.63 -11.50
C GLY A 205 23.24 6.18 -11.12
N ARG A 206 22.28 5.58 -11.86
CA ARG A 206 21.75 4.23 -11.64
C ARG A 206 22.84 3.18 -11.41
N SER A 207 22.72 2.44 -10.31
CA SER A 207 23.52 1.25 -10.05
C SER A 207 22.72 0.25 -9.21
N PRO A 208 22.96 -1.06 -9.37
CA PRO A 208 22.27 -2.08 -8.56
C PRO A 208 22.47 -1.87 -7.06
N GLN A 209 23.65 -1.38 -6.67
CA GLN A 209 23.99 -1.10 -5.27
C GLN A 209 23.12 0.02 -4.67
N LYS A 210 22.95 1.13 -5.41
CA LYS A 210 22.06 2.22 -4.96
C LYS A 210 20.62 1.74 -4.84
N MET A 211 20.12 0.97 -5.81
CA MET A 211 18.77 0.44 -5.76
C MET A 211 18.55 -0.53 -4.59
N ASN A 212 19.55 -1.37 -4.30
CA ASN A 212 19.51 -2.26 -3.13
C ASN A 212 19.51 -1.47 -1.81
N GLN A 213 20.24 -0.34 -1.75
CA GLN A 213 20.22 0.54 -0.58
C GLN A 213 18.83 1.19 -0.40
N VAL A 214 18.23 1.70 -1.49
CA VAL A 214 16.86 2.21 -1.48
C VAL A 214 15.89 1.14 -1.01
N GLY A 215 15.96 -0.07 -1.59
CA GLY A 215 15.12 -1.20 -1.18
C GLY A 215 15.26 -1.53 0.31
N ARG A 216 16.49 -1.56 0.85
CA ARG A 216 16.73 -1.82 2.28
C ARG A 216 16.10 -0.76 3.18
N ILE A 217 16.27 0.52 2.84
CA ILE A 217 15.71 1.64 3.62
C ILE A 217 14.19 1.59 3.57
N THR A 218 13.60 1.40 2.38
CA THR A 218 12.15 1.32 2.19
C THR A 218 11.56 0.12 2.95
N THR A 219 12.16 -1.07 2.87
CA THR A 219 11.68 -2.24 3.62
C THR A 219 11.75 -2.00 5.13
N ALA A 220 12.84 -1.41 5.64
CA ALA A 220 12.96 -1.10 7.06
C ALA A 220 11.89 -0.10 7.51
N LEU A 221 11.67 0.95 6.73
CA LEU A 221 10.61 1.93 6.99
C LEU A 221 9.22 1.28 6.99
N CYS A 222 8.91 0.44 6.00
CA CYS A 222 7.63 -0.27 5.95
C CYS A 222 7.43 -1.19 7.15
N VAL A 223 8.46 -1.94 7.57
CA VAL A 223 8.37 -2.81 8.76
C VAL A 223 8.11 -1.98 10.02
N VAL A 224 8.79 -0.84 10.19
CA VAL A 224 8.59 0.05 11.35
C VAL A 224 7.20 0.68 11.35
N VAL A 225 6.67 1.06 10.18
CA VAL A 225 5.34 1.70 10.08
C VAL A 225 4.20 0.70 10.19
N TYR A 226 4.40 -0.55 9.75
CA TYR A 226 3.37 -1.58 9.75
C TYR A 226 3.27 -2.36 11.06
N ALA A 227 4.36 -2.46 11.83
CA ALA A 227 4.41 -3.12 13.14
C ALA A 227 3.77 -2.27 14.24
#